data_AF-A0A842NL79-F1
#
_entry.id   AF-A0A842NL79-F1
#
_cell.length_a   1.000
_cell.length_b   1.000
_cell.length_c   1.000
_cell.angle_alpha   90.00
_cell.angle_beta   90.00
_cell.angle_gamma   90.00
#
_symmetry.space_group_name_H-M   'P 1'
#
loop_
_entity.id
_entity.type
_entity.pdbx_description
1 polymer ?
#
loop_
_entity_poly.entity_id
_entity_poly.type
_entity_poly.pdbx_seq_one_letter_code
_entity_poly.pdbx_strand_id
1 'polypeptide(L)'
;MKRPWSQQNKLKEKEIPSHSDIIITASNIEDLRTRSLFILLYFTAGRASEICCGRDKKGEVIDGIKKKDLELTFVKGRTILLIKTKNLKNKNRKYKYIPVPVDKEDVLLAQLNQYLGTLHPNQMLFPFAKHRAYQLIKPATGYNPHWIRHIRLTHLIKYYNLPDQLITRFAGWTDSRPAKHYIELRWQDIVDHY
;
A
#
# COMPACT_ATOMS: atom_id res chain seq x y z
N MET A 1 -6.60 -12.21 25.14
CA MET A 1 -6.62 -11.64 23.77
C MET A 1 -5.22 -11.06 23.46
N LYS A 2 -4.49 -11.59 22.47
CA LYS A 2 -3.13 -11.10 22.14
C LYS A 2 -3.22 -9.67 21.59
N ARG A 3 -2.41 -8.75 22.14
CA ARG A 3 -2.47 -7.33 21.77
C ARG A 3 -1.97 -7.12 20.34
N PRO A 4 -2.62 -6.30 19.48
CA PRO A 4 -2.30 -6.18 18.05
C PRO A 4 -0.83 -5.88 17.72
N TRP A 5 -0.10 -5.17 18.61
CA TRP A 5 1.31 -4.84 18.39
C TRP A 5 2.26 -6.02 18.59
N SER A 6 1.88 -7.04 19.38
CA SER A 6 2.75 -8.19 19.67
C SER A 6 3.04 -9.01 18.41
N GLN A 7 2.10 -9.05 17.46
CA GLN A 7 2.28 -9.70 16.17
C GLN A 7 3.13 -8.86 15.22
N GLN A 8 3.12 -7.54 15.35
CA GLN A 8 3.96 -6.66 14.55
C GLN A 8 5.43 -6.83 14.91
N ASN A 9 5.76 -6.96 16.20
CA ASN A 9 7.14 -7.15 16.64
C ASN A 9 7.74 -8.47 16.10
N LYS A 10 6.97 -9.56 16.10
CA LYS A 10 7.40 -10.83 15.49
C LYS A 10 7.66 -10.75 13.98
N LEU A 11 7.00 -9.82 13.29
CA LEU A 11 7.24 -9.61 11.86
C LEU A 11 8.45 -8.71 11.61
N LYS A 12 8.72 -7.75 12.51
CA LYS A 12 9.93 -6.90 12.45
C LYS A 12 11.22 -7.69 12.64
N GLU A 13 11.16 -8.81 13.37
CA GLU A 13 12.29 -9.75 13.51
C GLU A 13 12.58 -10.54 12.23
N LYS A 14 11.63 -10.60 11.29
CA LYS A 14 11.83 -11.25 10.00
C LYS A 14 12.54 -10.34 9.01
N GLU A 15 13.22 -10.95 8.07
CA GLU A 15 13.71 -10.26 6.89
C GLU A 15 12.56 -9.63 6.10
N ILE A 16 12.79 -8.42 5.59
CA ILE A 16 11.81 -7.72 4.77
C ILE A 16 11.76 -8.44 3.42
N PRO A 17 10.58 -8.95 2.99
CA PRO A 17 10.46 -9.61 1.68
C PRO A 17 10.95 -8.70 0.56
N SER A 18 11.70 -9.24 -0.40
CA SER A 18 12.16 -8.50 -1.58
C SER A 18 11.00 -8.06 -2.48
N HIS A 19 11.28 -7.23 -3.49
CA HIS A 19 10.25 -6.87 -4.49
C HIS A 19 9.75 -8.10 -5.25
N SER A 20 10.65 -9.03 -5.61
CA SER A 20 10.31 -10.31 -6.25
C SER A 20 9.42 -11.17 -5.35
N ASP A 21 9.68 -11.20 -4.03
CA ASP A 21 8.81 -11.93 -3.08
C ASP A 21 7.39 -11.35 -3.05
N ILE A 22 7.24 -10.04 -3.23
CA ILE A 22 5.92 -9.38 -3.32
C ILE A 22 5.20 -9.77 -4.61
N ILE A 23 5.90 -9.86 -5.74
CA ILE A 23 5.34 -10.37 -7.00
C ILE A 23 4.87 -11.82 -6.85
N ILE A 24 5.71 -12.69 -6.28
CA ILE A 24 5.38 -14.10 -6.06
C ILE A 24 4.18 -14.22 -5.09
N THR A 25 4.22 -13.47 -3.99
CA THR A 25 3.10 -13.43 -3.02
C THR A 25 1.81 -13.02 -3.70
N ALA A 26 1.81 -11.95 -4.51
CA ALA A 26 0.62 -11.51 -5.23
C ALA A 26 0.11 -12.59 -6.18
N SER A 27 1.02 -13.22 -6.94
CA SER A 27 0.71 -14.27 -7.92
C SER A 27 0.07 -15.51 -7.30
N ASN A 28 0.44 -15.84 -6.06
CA ASN A 28 -0.11 -16.98 -5.33
C ASN A 28 -1.51 -16.73 -4.72
N ILE A 29 -2.03 -15.49 -4.80
CA ILE A 29 -3.39 -15.18 -4.34
C ILE A 29 -4.38 -15.47 -5.48
N GLU A 30 -5.11 -16.59 -5.36
CA GLU A 30 -6.08 -17.05 -6.37
C GLU A 30 -7.20 -16.03 -6.61
N ASP A 31 -7.90 -15.61 -5.54
CA ASP A 31 -9.00 -14.66 -5.62
C ASP A 31 -8.53 -13.29 -6.14
N LEU A 32 -9.02 -12.92 -7.32
CA LEU A 32 -8.68 -11.68 -8.03
C LEU A 32 -8.85 -10.44 -7.14
N ARG A 33 -9.96 -10.38 -6.38
CA ARG A 33 -10.25 -9.23 -5.51
C ARG A 33 -9.28 -9.14 -4.35
N THR A 34 -8.94 -10.26 -3.71
CA THR A 34 -7.97 -10.30 -2.61
C THR A 34 -6.56 -9.98 -3.10
N ARG A 35 -6.18 -10.48 -4.28
CA ARG A 35 -4.93 -10.15 -4.94
C ARG A 35 -4.82 -8.66 -5.23
N SER A 36 -5.85 -8.06 -5.84
CA SER A 36 -5.87 -6.62 -6.07
C SER A 36 -5.89 -5.78 -4.80
N LEU A 37 -6.53 -6.26 -3.72
CA LEU A 37 -6.45 -5.62 -2.41
C LEU A 37 -5.02 -5.62 -1.87
N PHE A 38 -4.32 -6.75 -1.96
CA PHE A 38 -2.92 -6.88 -1.57
C PHE A 38 -2.04 -5.90 -2.34
N ILE A 39 -2.17 -5.89 -3.67
CA ILE A 39 -1.40 -5.00 -4.57
C ILE A 39 -1.66 -3.53 -4.25
N LEU A 40 -2.91 -3.12 -4.05
CA LEU A 40 -3.22 -1.72 -3.72
C LEU A 40 -2.75 -1.30 -2.33
N LEU A 41 -2.82 -2.19 -1.34
CA LEU A 41 -2.23 -1.94 -0.02
C LEU A 41 -0.72 -1.74 -0.13
N TYR A 42 -0.06 -2.55 -0.96
CA TYR A 42 1.37 -2.41 -1.24
C TYR A 42 1.66 -1.10 -1.97
N PHE A 43 1.12 -0.85 -3.16
CA PHE A 43 1.40 0.37 -3.94
C PHE A 43 1.18 1.66 -3.17
N THR A 44 0.08 1.76 -2.43
CA THR A 44 -0.27 3.00 -1.74
C THR A 44 0.45 3.19 -0.41
N ALA A 45 1.07 2.13 0.12
CA ALA A 45 1.39 1.98 1.53
C ALA A 45 0.24 2.46 2.44
N GLY A 46 -1.01 2.38 1.98
CA GLY A 46 -2.17 3.02 2.58
C GLY A 46 -2.63 2.31 3.85
N ARG A 47 -3.47 2.97 4.65
CA ARG A 47 -4.22 2.24 5.69
C ARG A 47 -5.32 1.45 5.01
N ALA A 48 -5.64 0.26 5.52
CA ALA A 48 -6.77 -0.51 5.00
C ALA A 48 -8.09 0.29 4.98
N SER A 49 -8.31 1.19 5.94
CA SER A 49 -9.48 2.08 5.98
C SER A 49 -9.47 3.22 4.95
N GLU A 50 -8.32 3.51 4.31
CA GLU A 50 -8.22 4.49 3.22
C GLU A 50 -8.50 3.82 1.87
N ILE A 51 -8.27 2.50 1.77
CA ILE A 51 -8.46 1.70 0.56
C ILE A 51 -9.86 1.08 0.51
N CYS A 52 -10.31 0.55 1.64
CA CYS A 52 -11.61 -0.09 1.79
C CYS A 52 -12.66 0.89 2.32
N CYS A 53 -13.94 0.54 2.21
CA CYS A 53 -15.01 1.29 2.84
C CYS A 53 -14.86 1.35 4.37
N GLY A 54 -15.45 2.37 4.96
CA GLY A 54 -15.53 2.52 6.41
C GLY A 54 -16.82 3.19 6.85
N ARG A 55 -16.90 3.44 8.15
CA ARG A 55 -17.88 4.36 8.72
C ARG A 55 -17.16 5.40 9.56
N ASP A 56 -17.67 6.63 9.56
CA ASP A 56 -17.16 7.69 10.43
C ASP A 56 -17.72 7.55 11.86
N LYS A 57 -17.42 8.51 12.74
CA LYS A 57 -17.91 8.50 14.13
C LYS A 57 -19.43 8.66 14.25
N LYS A 58 -20.09 9.20 13.22
CA LYS A 58 -21.54 9.40 13.14
C LYS A 58 -22.22 8.19 12.51
N GLY A 59 -21.45 7.19 12.05
CA GLY A 59 -21.98 6.00 11.38
C GLY A 59 -22.11 6.17 9.86
N GLU A 60 -21.74 7.33 9.31
CA GLU A 60 -21.84 7.62 7.88
C GLU A 60 -20.84 6.81 7.07
N VAL A 61 -21.27 6.31 5.92
CA VAL A 61 -20.42 5.50 5.06
C VAL A 61 -19.31 6.36 4.46
N ILE A 62 -18.07 5.97 4.72
CA ILE A 62 -16.90 6.53 4.05
C ILE A 62 -16.57 5.61 2.89
N ASP A 63 -16.78 6.11 1.66
CA ASP A 63 -16.35 5.41 0.45
C ASP A 63 -14.84 5.13 0.50
N GLY A 64 -14.48 3.90 0.15
CA GLY A 64 -13.11 3.52 -0.19
C GLY A 64 -12.73 4.00 -1.59
N ILE A 65 -11.69 3.40 -2.16
CA ILE A 65 -11.22 3.74 -3.50
C ILE A 65 -12.19 3.22 -4.59
N LYS A 66 -12.42 4.02 -5.63
CA LYS A 66 -13.20 3.68 -6.83
C LYS A 66 -12.30 3.49 -8.04
N LYS A 67 -12.78 2.83 -9.09
CA LYS A 67 -11.96 2.59 -10.30
C LYS A 67 -11.47 3.89 -10.93
N LYS A 68 -12.31 4.91 -10.99
CA LYS A 68 -11.95 6.25 -11.49
C LYS A 68 -10.87 6.97 -10.68
N ASP A 69 -10.56 6.51 -9.46
CA ASP A 69 -9.48 7.09 -8.65
C ASP A 69 -8.10 6.55 -9.06
N LEU A 70 -8.06 5.63 -10.03
CA LEU A 70 -6.85 5.06 -10.62
C LEU A 70 -6.75 5.55 -12.08
N GLU A 71 -5.75 6.37 -12.37
CA GLU A 71 -5.60 7.02 -13.68
C GLU A 71 -4.18 6.80 -14.22
N LEU A 72 -4.06 6.29 -15.46
CA LEU A 72 -2.77 6.29 -16.16
C LEU A 72 -2.50 7.69 -16.72
N THR A 73 -1.33 8.22 -16.44
CA THR A 73 -0.91 9.56 -16.90
C THR A 73 0.57 9.58 -17.24
N PHE A 74 0.99 10.58 -18.02
CA PHE A 74 2.37 10.75 -18.47
C PHE A 74 2.98 11.98 -17.80
N VAL A 75 4.00 11.76 -16.97
CA VAL A 75 4.64 12.81 -16.17
C VAL A 75 6.15 12.70 -16.32
N LYS A 76 6.80 13.80 -16.74
CA LYS A 76 8.26 13.89 -16.87
C LYS A 76 8.87 12.74 -17.70
N GLY A 77 8.27 12.42 -18.84
CA GLY A 77 8.79 11.39 -19.74
C GLY A 77 8.48 9.95 -19.32
N ARG A 78 7.65 9.73 -18.29
CA ARG A 78 7.32 8.39 -17.77
C ARG A 78 5.82 8.20 -17.62
N THR A 79 5.36 6.99 -17.95
CA THR A 79 3.99 6.57 -17.68
C THR A 79 3.87 6.14 -16.22
N ILE A 80 2.90 6.69 -15.51
CA ILE A 80 2.60 6.35 -14.12
C ILE A 80 1.12 6.00 -13.97
N LEU A 81 0.81 5.12 -13.04
CA LEU A 81 -0.52 5.00 -12.47
C LEU A 81 -0.63 5.97 -11.29
N LEU A 82 -1.48 6.98 -11.40
CA LEU A 82 -1.80 7.91 -10.33
C LEU A 82 -2.99 7.38 -9.52
N ILE A 83 -2.76 7.08 -8.24
CA ILE A 83 -3.79 6.55 -7.34
C ILE A 83 -4.23 7.64 -6.37
N LYS A 84 -5.49 8.06 -6.44
CA LYS A 84 -6.11 9.00 -5.52
C LYS A 84 -6.71 8.27 -4.32
N THR A 85 -6.29 8.63 -3.11
CA THR A 85 -6.83 8.06 -1.85
C THR A 85 -7.21 9.15 -0.88
N LYS A 86 -8.19 8.89 0.01
CA LYS A 86 -8.50 9.81 1.10
C LYS A 86 -7.38 9.82 2.14
N ASN A 87 -7.13 10.98 2.75
CA ASN A 87 -6.22 11.11 3.88
C ASN A 87 -7.01 11.26 5.18
N LEU A 88 -7.24 10.15 5.88
CA LEU A 88 -8.08 10.16 7.08
C LEU A 88 -7.38 10.79 8.31
N LYS A 89 -6.07 11.04 8.25
CA LYS A 89 -5.31 11.61 9.37
C LYS A 89 -4.97 13.10 9.22
N ASN A 90 -5.08 13.66 8.03
CA ASN A 90 -4.77 15.06 7.80
C ASN A 90 -6.03 15.83 7.42
N LYS A 91 -6.58 16.63 8.36
CA LYS A 91 -7.78 17.44 8.12
C LYS A 91 -7.59 18.49 7.01
N ASN A 92 -6.36 18.98 6.83
CA ASN A 92 -6.04 20.04 5.87
C ASN A 92 -5.80 19.50 4.46
N ARG A 93 -5.42 18.22 4.32
CA ARG A 93 -5.19 17.57 3.03
C ARG A 93 -6.12 16.38 2.88
N LYS A 94 -7.32 16.59 2.36
CA LYS A 94 -8.37 15.54 2.27
C LYS A 94 -7.98 14.34 1.40
N TYR A 95 -7.09 14.52 0.44
CA TYR A 95 -6.65 13.48 -0.50
C TYR A 95 -5.12 13.36 -0.57
N LYS A 96 -4.66 12.19 -0.97
CA LYS A 96 -3.28 11.87 -1.38
C LYS A 96 -3.32 11.37 -2.82
N TYR A 97 -2.29 11.72 -3.56
CA TYR A 97 -2.04 11.21 -4.90
C TYR A 97 -0.75 10.41 -4.85
N ILE A 98 -0.84 9.12 -5.16
CA ILE A 98 0.26 8.18 -5.07
C ILE A 98 0.68 7.79 -6.49
N PRO A 99 1.85 8.25 -6.97
CA PRO A 99 2.36 7.84 -8.26
C PRO A 99 2.99 6.45 -8.16
N VAL A 100 2.62 5.57 -9.09
CA VAL A 100 3.20 4.22 -9.26
C VAL A 100 3.85 4.17 -10.65
N PRO A 101 5.19 4.06 -10.75
CA PRO A 101 5.88 4.01 -12.04
C PRO A 101 5.58 2.68 -12.75
N VAL A 102 5.01 2.76 -13.96
CA VAL A 102 4.58 1.57 -14.71
C VAL A 102 5.76 0.70 -15.10
N ASP A 103 6.87 1.32 -15.50
CA ASP A 103 8.12 0.67 -15.90
C ASP A 103 8.76 -0.19 -14.80
N LYS A 104 8.46 0.08 -13.53
CA LYS A 104 9.03 -0.65 -12.38
C LYS A 104 8.06 -1.61 -11.71
N GLU A 105 6.78 -1.55 -12.06
CA GLU A 105 5.70 -2.25 -11.35
C GLU A 105 4.75 -2.95 -12.31
N ASP A 106 5.18 -3.15 -13.56
CA ASP A 106 4.42 -3.69 -14.69
C ASP A 106 3.75 -5.03 -14.36
N VAL A 107 4.46 -5.96 -13.71
CA VAL A 107 3.91 -7.27 -13.34
C VAL A 107 2.75 -7.14 -12.35
N LEU A 108 2.93 -6.36 -11.28
CA LEU A 108 1.88 -6.12 -10.29
C LEU A 108 0.71 -5.32 -10.89
N LEU A 109 0.99 -4.38 -11.80
CA LEU A 109 -0.02 -3.61 -12.52
C LEU A 109 -0.83 -4.48 -13.47
N ALA A 110 -0.20 -5.41 -14.19
CA ALA A 110 -0.90 -6.36 -15.04
C ALA A 110 -1.89 -7.21 -14.23
N GLN A 111 -1.48 -7.70 -13.05
CA GLN A 111 -2.36 -8.42 -12.14
C GLN A 111 -3.49 -7.55 -11.58
N LEU A 112 -3.21 -6.30 -11.22
CA LEU A 112 -4.23 -5.36 -10.78
C LEU A 112 -5.25 -5.08 -11.90
N ASN A 113 -4.79 -4.92 -13.13
CA ASN A 113 -5.63 -4.62 -14.29
C ASN A 113 -6.63 -5.74 -14.61
N GLN A 114 -6.31 -7.00 -14.30
CA GLN A 114 -7.26 -8.12 -14.44
C GLN A 114 -8.55 -7.87 -13.64
N TYR A 115 -8.42 -7.40 -12.39
CA TYR A 115 -9.58 -7.05 -11.57
C TYR A 115 -10.21 -5.72 -11.97
N LEU A 116 -9.41 -4.70 -12.30
CA LEU A 116 -9.96 -3.40 -12.72
C LEU A 116 -10.79 -3.54 -14.01
N GLY A 117 -10.46 -4.48 -14.89
CA GLY A 117 -11.22 -4.80 -16.10
C GLY A 117 -12.67 -5.22 -15.82
N THR A 118 -12.95 -5.78 -14.64
CA THR A 118 -14.29 -6.27 -14.28
C THR A 118 -15.17 -5.20 -13.61
N LEU A 119 -14.68 -3.97 -13.43
CA LEU A 119 -15.36 -2.92 -12.65
C LEU A 119 -15.78 -1.75 -13.53
N HIS A 120 -16.90 -1.12 -13.17
CA HIS A 120 -17.31 0.17 -13.74
C HIS A 120 -16.55 1.35 -13.11
N PRO A 121 -16.39 2.50 -13.79
CA PRO A 121 -15.61 3.63 -13.28
C PRO A 121 -16.00 4.13 -11.88
N ASN A 122 -17.29 4.19 -11.57
CA ASN A 122 -17.80 4.66 -10.27
C ASN A 122 -17.90 3.56 -9.20
N GLN A 123 -17.59 2.31 -9.54
CA GLN A 123 -17.68 1.17 -8.62
C GLN A 123 -16.54 1.22 -7.61
N MET A 124 -16.87 0.96 -6.34
CA MET A 124 -15.86 0.80 -5.29
C MET A 124 -15.09 -0.50 -5.52
N LEU A 125 -13.76 -0.45 -5.41
CA LEU A 125 -12.94 -1.65 -5.57
C LEU A 125 -13.17 -2.64 -4.44
N PHE A 126 -13.36 -2.14 -3.21
CA PHE A 126 -13.49 -2.97 -2.02
C PHE A 126 -14.66 -2.50 -1.14
N PRO A 127 -15.92 -2.86 -1.49
CA PRO A 127 -17.12 -2.55 -0.72
C PRO A 127 -17.23 -3.35 0.59
N PHE A 128 -16.19 -3.31 1.43
CA PHE A 128 -16.18 -3.90 2.77
C PHE A 128 -15.33 -3.09 3.74
N ALA A 129 -15.45 -3.35 5.03
CA ALA A 129 -14.67 -2.70 6.06
C ALA A 129 -13.23 -3.25 6.17
N LYS A 130 -12.34 -2.47 6.80
CA LYS A 130 -10.94 -2.84 7.09
C LYS A 130 -10.76 -4.20 7.79
N HIS A 131 -11.74 -4.65 8.59
CA HIS A 131 -11.68 -5.93 9.27
C HIS A 131 -11.77 -7.09 8.27
N ARG A 132 -12.61 -6.96 7.24
CA ARG A 132 -12.68 -7.93 6.15
C ARG A 132 -11.39 -7.93 5.34
N ALA A 133 -10.79 -6.77 5.09
CA ALA A 133 -9.49 -6.68 4.45
C ALA A 133 -8.42 -7.50 5.19
N TYR A 134 -8.38 -7.41 6.52
CA TYR A 134 -7.48 -8.24 7.33
C TYR A 134 -7.79 -9.74 7.19
N GLN A 135 -9.08 -10.12 7.25
CA GLN A 135 -9.51 -11.52 7.11
C GLN A 135 -9.20 -12.13 5.74
N LEU A 136 -9.12 -11.33 4.69
CA LEU A 136 -8.75 -11.80 3.35
C LEU A 136 -7.23 -11.91 3.20
N ILE A 137 -6.51 -10.87 3.61
CA ILE A 137 -5.05 -10.78 3.43
C ILE A 137 -4.30 -11.76 4.33
N LYS A 138 -4.70 -11.89 5.59
CA LYS A 138 -3.94 -12.66 6.58
C LYS A 138 -3.85 -14.15 6.26
N PRO A 139 -4.93 -14.84 5.88
CA PRO A 139 -4.85 -16.23 5.45
C PRO A 139 -4.13 -16.38 4.11
N ALA A 140 -4.33 -15.45 3.17
CA ALA A 140 -3.76 -15.56 1.83
C ALA A 140 -2.23 -15.36 1.77
N THR A 141 -1.66 -14.56 2.67
CA THR A 141 -0.25 -14.14 2.59
C THR A 141 0.55 -14.35 3.87
N GLY A 142 -0.11 -14.66 4.98
CA GLY A 142 0.51 -14.59 6.31
C GLY A 142 0.80 -13.17 6.80
N TYR A 143 0.61 -12.13 5.98
CA TYR A 143 0.83 -10.72 6.33
C TYR A 143 -0.42 -10.07 6.89
N ASN A 144 -0.26 -8.92 7.52
CA ASN A 144 -1.39 -8.03 7.83
C ASN A 144 -1.25 -6.73 7.03
N PRO A 145 -2.33 -5.96 6.82
CA PRO A 145 -2.27 -4.72 6.04
C PRO A 145 -1.25 -3.69 6.55
N HIS A 146 -1.00 -3.65 7.86
CA HIS A 146 0.00 -2.76 8.43
C HIS A 146 1.43 -3.20 8.10
N TRP A 147 1.69 -4.51 8.07
CA TRP A 147 2.96 -5.07 7.63
C TRP A 147 3.21 -4.83 6.15
N ILE A 148 2.20 -4.99 5.29
CA ILE A 148 2.32 -4.66 3.85
C ILE A 148 2.70 -3.19 3.65
N ARG A 149 2.04 -2.29 4.39
CA ARG A 149 2.43 -0.89 4.44
C ARG A 149 3.89 -0.72 4.87
N HIS A 150 4.35 -1.50 5.85
CA HIS A 150 5.72 -1.42 6.31
C HIS A 150 6.71 -1.82 5.20
N ILE A 151 6.46 -2.96 4.55
CA ILE A 151 7.26 -3.45 3.42
C ILE A 151 7.37 -2.38 2.33
N ARG A 152 6.25 -1.79 1.87
CA ARG A 152 6.29 -0.77 0.82
C ARG A 152 7.15 0.43 1.22
N LEU A 153 6.99 0.94 2.44
CA LEU A 153 7.75 2.10 2.89
C LEU A 153 9.25 1.80 2.93
N THR A 154 9.64 0.60 3.37
CA THR A 154 11.03 0.13 3.28
C THR A 154 11.50 0.02 1.83
N HIS A 155 10.68 -0.52 0.92
CA HIS A 155 11.02 -0.63 -0.51
C HIS A 155 11.20 0.73 -1.18
N LEU A 156 10.38 1.72 -0.82
CA LEU A 156 10.51 3.07 -1.34
C LEU A 156 11.84 3.72 -0.92
N ILE A 157 12.36 3.37 0.26
CA ILE A 157 13.69 3.83 0.68
C ILE A 157 14.76 3.04 -0.05
N LYS A 158 14.75 1.70 0.07
CA LYS A 158 15.81 0.81 -0.44
C LYS A 158 15.95 0.80 -1.96
N TYR A 159 14.84 0.74 -2.70
CA TYR A 159 14.86 0.51 -4.16
C TYR A 159 14.55 1.76 -4.98
N TYR A 160 14.00 2.79 -4.34
CA TYR A 160 13.65 4.05 -5.01
C TYR A 160 14.44 5.24 -4.47
N ASN A 161 15.26 5.05 -3.43
CA ASN A 161 16.08 6.10 -2.81
C ASN A 161 15.26 7.33 -2.42
N LEU A 162 14.01 7.13 -1.95
CA LEU A 162 13.18 8.24 -1.53
C LEU A 162 13.70 8.83 -0.21
N PRO A 163 13.96 10.15 -0.14
CA PRO A 163 14.34 10.81 1.09
C PRO A 163 13.17 10.86 2.07
N ASP A 164 13.49 10.94 3.37
CA ASP A 164 12.54 10.93 4.49
C ASP A 164 11.36 11.89 4.34
N GLN A 165 11.64 13.08 3.83
CA GLN A 165 10.62 14.11 3.62
C GLN A 165 9.59 13.67 2.58
N LEU A 166 10.02 12.99 1.52
CA LEU A 166 9.13 12.44 0.50
C LEU A 166 8.39 11.21 1.03
N ILE A 167 9.03 10.33 1.81
CA ILE A 167 8.37 9.21 2.48
C ILE A 167 7.27 9.70 3.44
N THR A 168 7.55 10.74 4.24
CA THR A 168 6.59 11.33 5.17
C THR A 168 5.37 11.87 4.44
N ARG A 169 5.58 12.56 3.31
CA ARG A 169 4.50 13.06 2.44
C ARG A 169 3.71 11.93 1.78
N PHE A 170 4.40 10.91 1.25
CA PHE A 170 3.79 9.72 0.64
C PHE A 170 2.90 8.97 1.63
N ALA A 171 3.44 8.72 2.82
CA ALA A 171 2.77 8.03 3.91
C ALA A 171 1.58 8.80 4.50
N GLY A 172 1.49 10.11 4.24
CA GLY A 172 0.49 11.01 4.80
C GLY A 172 0.69 11.24 6.31
N TRP A 173 1.94 11.28 6.78
CA TRP A 173 2.25 11.58 8.16
C TRP A 173 2.36 13.09 8.40
N THR A 174 1.97 13.51 9.61
CA THR A 174 2.12 14.89 10.08
C THR A 174 3.46 15.12 10.77
N ASP A 175 4.20 14.05 11.02
CA ASP A 175 5.45 14.01 11.80
C ASP A 175 6.38 13.00 11.13
N SER A 176 7.68 13.31 11.08
CA SER A 176 8.73 12.46 10.48
C SER A 176 9.22 11.35 11.40
N ARG A 177 8.93 11.38 12.71
CA ARG A 177 9.34 10.33 13.67
C ARG A 177 9.05 8.90 13.20
N PRO A 178 7.90 8.57 12.58
CA PRO A 178 7.65 7.23 12.07
C PRO A 178 8.59 6.81 10.94
N ALA A 179 9.15 7.75 10.17
CA ALA A 179 10.08 7.46 9.07
C ALA A 179 11.36 6.79 9.58
N LYS A 180 11.81 7.13 10.80
CA LYS A 180 13.03 6.57 11.42
C LYS A 180 13.07 5.04 11.44
N HIS A 181 11.93 4.39 11.64
CA HIS A 181 11.83 2.92 11.66
C HIS A 181 12.00 2.24 10.29
N TYR A 182 12.08 3.02 9.22
CA TYR A 182 12.27 2.52 7.86
C TYR A 182 13.67 2.84 7.32
N ILE A 183 14.43 3.65 8.07
CA ILE A 183 15.76 4.17 7.72
C ILE A 183 16.86 3.42 8.48
N GLU A 184 16.51 2.40 9.27
CA GLU A 184 17.50 1.46 9.79
C GLU A 184 18.05 0.65 8.60
N LEU A 185 18.90 1.30 7.80
CA LEU A 185 19.78 0.71 6.82
C LEU A 185 20.60 -0.30 7.59
N ARG A 186 20.47 -1.57 7.21
CA ARG A 186 21.40 -2.57 7.71
C ARG A 186 22.76 -2.23 7.10
N TRP A 187 23.87 -2.51 7.78
CA TRP A 187 25.19 -2.18 7.25
C TRP A 187 25.44 -2.79 5.86
N GLN A 188 24.78 -3.91 5.54
CA GLN A 188 24.78 -4.52 4.21
C GLN A 188 24.21 -3.59 3.14
N ASP A 189 23.14 -2.85 3.45
CA ASP A 189 22.54 -1.86 2.54
C ASP A 189 23.47 -0.65 2.30
N ILE A 190 24.46 -0.42 3.18
CA ILE A 190 25.47 0.65 3.04
C ILE A 190 26.63 0.18 2.14
N VAL A 191 27.01 -1.10 2.22
CA VAL A 191 28.08 -1.68 1.42
C VAL A 191 27.70 -1.75 -0.06
N ASP A 192 26.44 -2.05 -0.38
CA ASP A 192 25.93 -2.09 -1.77
C ASP A 192 25.83 -0.69 -2.44
N HIS A 193 26.14 0.38 -1.70
CA HIS A 193 26.16 1.77 -2.18
C HIS A 193 27.59 2.36 -2.29
N TYR A 194 28.63 1.56 -2.01
CA TYR A 194 30.03 1.83 -2.36
C TYR A 194 30.39 1.11 -3.66
#